data_AF-A0A380Q3D2-F1
#
_entry.id   AF-A0A380Q3D2-F1
#
_cell.length_a   1.000
_cell.length_b   1.000
_cell.length_c   1.000
_cell.angle_alpha   90.00
_cell.angle_beta   90.00
_cell.angle_gamma   90.00
#
_symmetry.space_group_name_H-M   'P 1'
#
loop_
_entity.id
_entity.type
_entity.pdbx_description
1 polymer ?
#
loop_
_entity_poly.entity_id
_entity_poly.type
_entity_poly.pdbx_seq_one_letter_code
_entity_poly.pdbx_strand_id
1 'polypeptide(L)' 'MFTREVRIYRSEDDYQGFICEHESQSGSSSIIKGRSPAEEWTLILPDNMQALGITLDLRGVDDPDDWFVGERWYYGNVL' A
#
# COMPACT_ATOMS: atom_id res chain seq x y z
N MET A 1 -5.45 3.66 -13.12
CA MET A 1 -6.66 2.86 -12.85
C MET A 1 -6.86 2.82 -11.34
N PHE A 2 -8.07 3.09 -10.85
CA PHE A 2 -8.38 3.06 -9.40
C PHE A 2 -9.08 1.75 -9.06
N THR A 3 -8.64 1.07 -8.01
CA THR A 3 -9.23 -0.18 -7.51
C THR A 3 -9.43 -0.05 -6.00
N ARG A 4 -10.49 -0.71 -5.48
CA ARG A 4 -10.80 -0.77 -4.05
C ARG A 4 -10.86 -2.25 -3.64
N GLU A 5 -10.16 -2.59 -2.57
CA GLU A 5 -10.11 -3.95 -2.02
C GLU A 5 -10.34 -3.89 -0.51
N VAL A 6 -11.08 -4.86 0.02
CA VAL A 6 -11.11 -5.13 1.47
C VAL A 6 -10.26 -6.37 1.69
N ARG A 7 -9.21 -6.26 2.49
CA ARG A 7 -8.31 -7.37 2.78
C ARG A 7 -8.41 -7.78 4.24
N ILE A 8 -8.54 -9.08 4.46
CA ILE A 8 -8.53 -9.71 5.78
C ILE A 8 -7.26 -10.54 5.87
N TYR A 9 -6.35 -10.13 6.74
CA TYR A 9 -5.08 -10.83 6.95
C TYR A 9 -5.29 -11.99 7.92
N ARG A 10 -4.61 -13.11 7.64
CA ARG A 10 -4.71 -14.33 8.46
C ARG A 10 -3.62 -14.46 9.50
N SER A 11 -2.57 -13.67 9.39
CA SER A 11 -1.48 -13.57 10.36
C SER A 11 -0.87 -12.17 10.33
N GLU A 12 -0.13 -11.84 11.40
CA GLU A 12 0.64 -10.60 11.47
C GLU A 12 1.71 -10.56 10.38
N ASP A 13 2.42 -11.66 10.12
CA ASP A 13 3.45 -11.74 9.08
C ASP A 13 2.90 -11.42 7.67
N ASP A 14 1.70 -11.91 7.37
CA ASP A 14 1.01 -11.63 6.11
C ASP A 14 0.65 -10.14 6.02
N TYR A 15 0.12 -9.56 7.08
CA TYR A 15 -0.16 -8.12 7.16
C TYR A 15 1.11 -7.27 6.98
N GLN A 16 2.17 -7.56 7.73
CA GLN A 16 3.43 -6.82 7.71
C GLN A 16 4.10 -6.90 6.32
N GLY A 17 4.00 -8.04 5.63
CA GLY A 17 4.49 -8.18 4.26
C GLY A 17 3.83 -7.22 3.25
N PHE A 18 2.67 -6.65 3.58
CA PHE A 18 1.95 -5.70 2.74
C PHE A 18 2.04 -4.24 3.18
N ILE A 19 2.46 -3.99 4.43
CA ILE A 19 2.51 -2.64 5.00
C ILE A 19 3.92 -2.13 5.30
N CYS A 20 4.92 -3.01 5.36
CA CYS A 20 6.31 -2.63 5.55
C CYS A 20 7.02 -2.32 4.23
N GLU A 21 8.11 -1.56 4.34
CA GLU A 21 9.07 -1.40 3.26
C GLU A 21 9.78 -2.73 2.99
N HIS A 22 9.97 -3.04 1.71
CA HIS A 22 10.60 -4.27 1.29
C HIS A 22 11.32 -4.03 -0.04
N GLU A 23 12.46 -4.69 -0.23
CA GLU A 23 13.20 -4.67 -1.49
C GLU A 23 13.62 -6.09 -1.85
N SER A 24 13.35 -6.50 -3.08
CA SER A 24 13.63 -7.82 -3.61
C SER A 24 13.82 -7.81 -5.12
N GLN A 25 14.20 -8.95 -5.70
CA GLN A 25 14.29 -9.09 -7.15
C GLN A 25 12.94 -8.91 -7.85
N SER A 26 11.84 -9.30 -7.20
CA SER A 26 10.47 -9.15 -7.71
C SER A 26 9.92 -7.72 -7.56
N GLY A 27 10.66 -6.81 -6.96
CA GLY A 27 10.24 -5.43 -6.77
C GLY A 27 10.48 -4.88 -5.37
N SER A 28 10.04 -3.64 -5.18
CA SER A 28 10.18 -2.90 -3.94
C SER A 28 8.89 -2.21 -3.52
N SER A 29 8.82 -1.88 -2.23
CA SER A 29 7.79 -1.05 -1.65
C SER A 29 8.40 -0.08 -0.66
N SER A 30 7.85 1.13 -0.59
CA SER A 30 8.34 2.18 0.30
C SER A 30 7.19 2.98 0.90
N ILE A 31 7.34 3.45 2.14
CA ILE A 31 6.31 4.20 2.82
C ILE A 31 6.28 5.64 2.29
N ILE A 32 5.10 6.10 1.90
CA ILE A 32 4.86 7.48 1.50
C ILE A 32 4.75 8.34 2.77
N LYS A 33 5.63 9.36 2.88
CA LYS A 33 5.68 10.28 4.02
C LYS A 33 5.21 11.67 3.61
N GLY A 34 4.50 12.35 4.51
CA GLY A 34 4.08 13.74 4.32
C GLY A 34 2.99 13.96 3.26
N ARG A 35 2.29 12.89 2.87
CA ARG A 35 1.12 12.94 1.99
C ARG A 35 -0.04 12.17 2.60
N SER A 36 -1.25 12.59 2.25
CA SER A 36 -2.50 11.95 2.66
C SER A 36 -3.57 12.25 1.62
N PRO A 37 -4.11 11.25 0.90
CA PRO A 37 -5.19 11.47 -0.05
C PRO A 37 -6.45 12.00 0.63
N ALA A 38 -6.60 11.74 1.93
CA ALA A 38 -7.71 12.32 2.69
C ALA A 38 -7.58 13.85 2.77
N GLU A 39 -6.36 14.36 2.97
CA GLU A 39 -6.11 15.81 2.94
C GLU A 39 -6.20 16.35 1.51
N GLU A 40 -5.55 15.67 0.55
CA GLU A 40 -5.50 16.11 -0.86
C GLU A 40 -6.90 16.19 -1.49
N TRP A 41 -7.80 15.28 -1.12
CA TRP A 41 -9.15 15.16 -1.70
C TRP A 41 -10.26 15.60 -0.75
N THR A 42 -9.91 16.18 0.41
CA THR A 42 -10.88 16.66 1.40
C THR A 42 -11.83 15.55 1.88
N LEU A 43 -11.31 14.34 2.09
CA LEU A 43 -12.06 13.23 2.66
C LEU A 43 -12.10 13.34 4.19
N ILE A 44 -13.25 12.98 4.76
CA ILE A 44 -13.41 12.92 6.22
C ILE A 44 -13.09 11.51 6.68
N LEU A 45 -12.02 11.36 7.45
CA LEU A 45 -11.70 10.12 8.14
C LEU A 45 -12.33 10.12 9.54
N PRO A 46 -12.87 8.99 10.01
CA PRO A 46 -13.26 8.82 11.41
C PRO A 46 -12.08 9.06 12.37
N ASP A 47 -12.35 9.55 13.58
CA ASP A 47 -11.33 9.97 14.56
C ASP A 47 -10.28 8.88 14.91
N ASN A 48 -10.63 7.61 14.75
CA ASN A 48 -9.78 6.46 15.05
C ASN A 48 -9.19 5.78 13.80
N MET A 49 -9.34 6.38 12.61
CA MET A 49 -8.86 5.81 11.36
C MET A 49 -7.51 6.43 10.97
N GLN A 50 -6.50 5.58 10.81
CA GLN A 50 -5.19 5.95 10.30
C GLN A 50 -5.13 5.73 8.80
N ALA A 51 -4.24 6.46 8.13
CA ALA A 51 -3.93 6.28 6.72
C ALA A 51 -2.46 5.90 6.55
N LEU A 52 -2.19 4.90 5.71
CA LEU A 52 -0.84 4.49 5.34
C LEU A 52 -0.73 4.43 3.82
N GLY A 53 0.21 5.19 3.26
CA GLY A 53 0.52 5.18 1.83
C GLY A 53 1.76 4.36 1.55
N ILE A 54 1.72 3.56 0.49
CA ILE A 54 2.84 2.74 0.02
C ILE A 54 3.01 2.90 -1.48
N THR A 55 4.22 3.22 -1.90
CA THR A 55 4.63 3.14 -3.30
C THR A 55 5.03 1.70 -3.62
N LEU A 56 4.61 1.20 -4.77
CA LEU A 56 4.90 -0.14 -5.26
C LEU A 56 5.64 -0.03 -6.59
N ASP A 57 6.73 -0.78 -6.72
CA ASP A 57 7.42 -1.06 -7.99
C ASP A 57 7.59 -2.58 -8.06
N LEU A 58 6.65 -3.24 -8.75
CA LEU A 58 6.56 -4.70 -8.83
C LEU A 58 6.89 -5.16 -10.24
N ARG A 59 7.75 -6.17 -10.35
CA ARG A 59 8.12 -6.82 -11.60
C ARG A 59 7.45 -8.18 -11.69
N GLY A 60 6.94 -8.52 -12.86
CA GLY A 60 6.46 -9.84 -13.19
C GLY A 60 7.55 -10.87 -12.99
N VAL A 61 7.22 -11.96 -12.31
CA VAL A 61 8.17 -13.05 -12.05
C VAL A 61 8.45 -13.83 -13.34
N ASP A 62 7.45 -13.96 -14.20
CA ASP A 62 7.50 -14.78 -15.41
C ASP A 62 7.68 -13.96 -16.70
N ASP A 63 7.32 -12.67 -16.69
CA ASP A 63 7.42 -11.76 -17.83
C ASP A 63 8.13 -10.46 -17.41
N PRO A 64 9.33 -10.17 -17.92
CA PRO A 64 10.05 -8.93 -17.65
C PRO A 64 9.32 -7.67 -18.13
N ASP A 65 8.42 -7.81 -19.11
CA ASP A 65 7.61 -6.71 -19.65
C ASP A 65 6.31 -6.52 -18.84
N ASP A 66 5.99 -7.44 -17.93
CA ASP A 66 4.93 -7.24 -16.93
C ASP A 66 5.51 -6.47 -15.74
N TRP A 67 5.03 -5.24 -15.54
CA TRP A 67 5.47 -4.40 -14.44
C TRP A 67 4.33 -3.52 -13.96
N PHE A 68 4.28 -3.31 -12.65
CA PHE A 68 3.30 -2.46 -12.00
C PHE A 68 3.99 -1.44 -11.12
N VAL A 69 3.83 -0.16 -11.46
CA VAL A 69 4.18 0.95 -10.58
C VAL A 69 2.92 1.69 -10.16
N GLY A 70 2.78 1.93 -8.86
CA GLY A 70 1.61 2.63 -8.35
C GLY A 70 1.69 2.94 -6.86
N GLU A 71 0.63 3.57 -6.37
CA GLU A 71 0.44 3.85 -4.95
C GLU A 71 -0.72 3.00 -4.43
N ARG A 72 -0.57 2.51 -3.20
CA ARG A 72 -1.64 1.86 -2.43
C ARG A 72 -1.82 2.60 -1.11
N TRP A 73 -3.08 2.90 -0.78
CA TRP A 73 -3.45 3.60 0.44
C TRP A 73 -4.35 2.73 1.29
N TYR A 74 -3.93 2.44 2.52
CA TYR A 74 -4.71 1.71 3.51
C TYR A 74 -5.34 2.70 4.49
N TYR A 75 -6.59 2.43 4.87
CA TYR A 75 -7.32 3.18 5.89
C TYR A 75 -7.86 2.22 6.93
N GLY A 76 -7.53 2.41 8.20
CA GLY A 76 -7.95 1.52 9.29
C GLY A 76 -7.13 1.67 10.56
N ASN A 77 -7.08 0.61 11.38
CA ASN A 77 -6.10 0.49 12.46
C ASN A 77 -4.81 -0.04 11.83
N VAL A 78 -3.93 0.87 11.41
CA VAL A 78 -2.70 0.53 10.68
C VAL A 78 -1.51 0.85 11.57
N LEU A 79 -1.12 -0.12 12.41
CA LEU A 79 0.05 -0.08 13.29
C LEU A 79 0.74 -1.45 13.31
#